data_AF-A0A291IRQ0-F1
#
_entry.id   AF-A0A291IRQ0-F1
#
_cell.length_a   1.000
_cell.length_b   1.000
_cell.length_c   1.000
_cell.angle_alpha   90.00
_cell.angle_beta   90.00
_cell.angle_gamma   90.00
#
_symmetry.space_group_name_H-M   'P 1'
#
loop_
_entity.id
_entity.type
_entity.pdbx_description
1 polymer ?
#
loop_
_entity_poly.entity_id
_entity_poly.type
_entity_poly.pdbx_seq_one_letter_code
_entity_poly.pdbx_strand_id
1 'polypeptide(L)'
;MKTFKNVIDESSVKWIQDITKKETENIREEFGDIENMNLPISLPGMSIDKSDLNKEINKLSTEIGYLNNFSDVVAFTNTQKIDFKNSDGQISMGELQKLLGGANLMTGDASLAKILVKIQIGRTFKEVESVLSFIREIQNKIGKTTELSEVNEDDVLYLLNKGIKEDTEKLEKQVEASEDAQREIGEEAAIICSANSKWSDKNNAKEVINIYLDKNYHKLLSDDMTVEQLQSGNTKEFPEWLKINQTLAGLGMKIDFGQYLLKALEQDKK
;
A
#
# COMPACT_ATOMS: atom_id res chain seq x y z
N MET A 1 -19.82 0.57 26.93
CA MET A 1 -18.44 0.87 27.35
C MET A 1 -17.52 0.52 26.19
N LYS A 2 -16.70 1.46 25.72
CA LYS A 2 -15.84 1.27 24.55
C LYS A 2 -14.55 0.55 24.97
N THR A 3 -14.14 -0.48 24.24
CA THR A 3 -12.88 -1.20 24.49
C THR A 3 -11.84 -0.83 23.43
N PHE A 4 -10.57 -1.17 23.68
CA PHE A 4 -9.52 -0.99 22.69
C PHE A 4 -9.81 -1.71 21.36
N LYS A 5 -10.51 -2.86 21.42
CA LYS A 5 -10.96 -3.55 20.20
C LYS A 5 -11.88 -2.67 19.35
N ASN A 6 -12.81 -1.94 19.96
CA ASN A 6 -13.71 -1.06 19.21
C ASN A 6 -12.92 0.02 18.44
N VAL A 7 -11.89 0.60 19.07
CA VAL A 7 -11.01 1.58 18.43
C VAL A 7 -10.27 0.95 17.24
N ILE A 8 -9.68 -0.24 17.43
CA ILE A 8 -9.00 -0.97 16.35
C ILE A 8 -9.96 -1.30 15.19
N ASP A 9 -11.17 -1.76 15.49
CA ASP A 9 -12.19 -2.05 14.48
C ASP A 9 -12.50 -0.80 13.65
N GLU A 10 -12.81 0.32 14.30
CA GLU A 10 -13.14 1.58 13.63
C GLU A 10 -11.97 2.17 12.83
N SER A 11 -10.78 2.23 13.44
CA SER A 11 -9.57 2.74 12.78
C SER A 11 -9.18 1.90 11.57
N SER A 12 -9.24 0.57 11.66
CA SER A 12 -8.85 -0.33 10.57
C SER A 12 -9.84 -0.30 9.40
N VAL A 13 -11.15 -0.27 9.68
CA VAL A 13 -12.20 -0.13 8.66
C VAL A 13 -12.05 1.19 7.91
N LYS A 14 -11.88 2.29 8.65
CA LYS A 14 -11.72 3.60 8.02
C LYS A 14 -10.44 3.67 7.19
N TRP A 15 -9.34 3.17 7.73
CA TRP A 15 -8.05 3.16 7.05
C TRP A 15 -8.10 2.36 5.73
N ILE A 16 -8.70 1.17 5.70
CA ILE A 16 -8.80 0.38 4.46
C ILE A 16 -9.75 1.02 3.43
N GLN A 17 -10.82 1.67 3.90
CA GLN A 17 -11.73 2.44 3.06
C GLN A 17 -10.99 3.60 2.37
N ASP A 18 -10.21 4.36 3.13
CA ASP A 18 -9.46 5.51 2.62
C ASP A 18 -8.32 5.07 1.67
N ILE A 19 -7.59 3.99 1.99
CA ILE A 19 -6.59 3.40 1.08
C ILE A 19 -7.24 2.99 -0.24
N THR A 20 -8.35 2.26 -0.17
CA THR A 20 -8.95 1.72 -1.39
C THR A 20 -9.57 2.82 -2.23
N LYS A 21 -10.17 3.83 -1.59
CA LYS A 21 -10.66 5.02 -2.28
C LYS A 21 -9.53 5.68 -3.07
N LYS A 22 -8.39 5.98 -2.42
CA LYS A 22 -7.21 6.57 -3.06
C LYS A 22 -6.73 5.71 -4.22
N GLU A 23 -6.60 4.40 -4.02
CA GLU A 23 -6.12 3.49 -5.06
C GLU A 23 -7.09 3.43 -6.26
N THR A 24 -8.41 3.45 -6.01
CA THR A 24 -9.39 3.51 -7.10
C THR A 24 -9.40 4.85 -7.83
N GLU A 25 -9.05 5.95 -7.17
CA GLU A 25 -8.85 7.25 -7.80
C GLU A 25 -7.60 7.24 -8.68
N ASN A 26 -6.48 6.71 -8.18
CA ASN A 26 -5.25 6.50 -8.96
C ASN A 26 -5.52 5.66 -10.21
N ILE A 27 -6.24 4.54 -10.08
CA ILE A 27 -6.65 3.72 -11.24
C ILE A 27 -7.46 4.55 -12.23
N ARG A 28 -8.41 5.38 -11.78
CA ARG A 28 -9.19 6.23 -12.71
C ARG A 28 -8.33 7.26 -13.42
N GLU A 29 -7.30 7.79 -12.77
CA GLU A 29 -6.38 8.76 -13.34
C GLU A 29 -5.42 8.09 -14.33
N GLU A 30 -4.75 7.02 -13.92
CA GLU A 30 -3.86 6.21 -14.77
C GLU A 30 -4.57 5.75 -16.04
N PHE A 31 -5.78 5.22 -15.89
CA PHE A 31 -6.57 4.67 -16.99
C PHE A 31 -7.59 5.66 -17.56
N GLY A 32 -7.52 6.94 -17.18
CA GLY A 32 -8.44 7.99 -17.61
C GLY A 32 -8.41 8.23 -19.13
N ASP A 33 -7.23 8.02 -19.72
CA ASP A 33 -6.87 8.21 -21.13
C ASP A 33 -6.46 6.89 -21.80
N ILE A 34 -7.16 5.79 -21.48
CA ILE A 34 -6.92 4.46 -22.06
C ILE A 34 -6.81 4.47 -23.60
N GLU A 35 -7.54 5.35 -24.29
CA GLU A 35 -7.49 5.47 -25.75
C GLU A 35 -6.08 5.80 -26.28
N ASN A 36 -5.20 6.36 -25.43
CA ASN A 36 -3.82 6.71 -25.73
C ASN A 36 -2.79 5.77 -25.06
N MET A 37 -3.23 4.82 -24.23
CA MET A 37 -2.32 3.90 -23.54
C MET A 37 -1.88 2.77 -24.48
N ASN A 38 -0.60 2.81 -24.87
CA ASN A 38 0.08 1.70 -25.51
C ASN A 38 0.35 0.61 -24.44
N LEU A 39 -0.65 -0.21 -24.13
CA LEU A 39 -0.44 -1.31 -23.20
C LEU A 39 0.54 -2.32 -23.83
N PRO A 40 1.57 -2.78 -23.10
CA PRO A 40 2.53 -3.78 -23.58
C PRO A 40 1.89 -5.16 -23.82
N ILE A 41 0.59 -5.30 -23.56
CA ILE A 41 -0.19 -6.51 -23.75
C ILE A 41 -1.32 -6.22 -24.74
N SER A 42 -1.01 -6.18 -26.03
CA SER A 42 -2.03 -6.23 -27.08
C SER A 42 -2.57 -7.67 -27.17
N LEU A 43 -3.46 -8.05 -26.24
CA LEU A 43 -4.27 -9.25 -26.39
C LEU A 43 -5.34 -8.98 -27.46
N PRO A 44 -5.35 -9.72 -28.59
CA PRO A 44 -6.34 -9.50 -29.64
C PRO A 44 -7.77 -9.68 -29.08
N GLY A 45 -8.63 -8.68 -29.25
CA GLY A 45 -10.04 -8.72 -28.85
C GLY A 45 -10.36 -8.23 -27.44
N MET A 46 -9.39 -7.72 -26.68
CA MET A 46 -9.63 -7.12 -25.36
C MET A 46 -9.47 -5.59 -25.42
N SER A 47 -10.58 -4.86 -25.53
CA SER A 47 -10.61 -3.42 -25.30
C SER A 47 -10.92 -3.15 -23.83
N ILE A 48 -10.22 -2.20 -23.20
CA ILE A 48 -10.64 -1.70 -21.88
C ILE A 48 -11.70 -0.64 -22.12
N ASP A 49 -12.95 -0.95 -21.79
CA ASP A 49 -13.99 0.06 -21.72
C ASP A 49 -13.93 0.77 -20.36
N LYS A 50 -13.85 2.11 -20.39
CA LYS A 50 -13.92 2.97 -19.20
C LYS A 50 -15.20 2.71 -18.39
N SER A 51 -16.29 2.32 -19.06
CA SER A 51 -17.55 1.96 -18.41
C SER A 51 -17.38 0.70 -17.54
N ASP A 52 -16.65 -0.31 -18.02
CA ASP A 52 -16.40 -1.55 -17.28
C ASP A 52 -15.40 -1.35 -16.15
N LEU A 53 -14.38 -0.52 -16.35
CA LEU A 53 -13.47 -0.10 -15.28
C LEU A 53 -14.23 0.55 -14.12
N ASN A 54 -15.13 1.48 -14.44
CA ASN A 54 -15.95 2.13 -13.42
C ASN A 54 -16.92 1.16 -12.73
N LYS A 55 -17.48 0.17 -13.45
CA LYS A 55 -18.31 -0.88 -12.82
C LYS A 55 -17.53 -1.67 -11.79
N GLU A 56 -16.32 -2.12 -12.13
CA GLU A 56 -15.48 -2.91 -11.22
C GLU A 56 -15.01 -2.07 -10.01
N ILE A 57 -14.64 -0.82 -10.23
CA ILE A 57 -14.33 0.12 -9.14
C ILE A 57 -15.53 0.33 -8.21
N ASN A 58 -16.72 0.59 -8.76
CA ASN A 58 -17.92 0.82 -7.95
C ASN A 58 -18.32 -0.42 -7.16
N LYS A 59 -18.13 -1.61 -7.74
CA LYS A 59 -18.33 -2.88 -7.05
C LYS A 59 -17.38 -2.99 -5.86
N LEU A 60 -16.09 -2.71 -6.06
CA LEU A 60 -15.09 -2.73 -4.99
C LEU A 60 -15.44 -1.73 -3.87
N SER A 61 -15.81 -0.49 -4.24
CA SER A 61 -16.26 0.52 -3.27
C SER A 61 -17.47 0.05 -2.47
N THR A 62 -18.41 -0.65 -3.11
CA THR A 62 -19.59 -1.22 -2.46
C THR A 62 -19.22 -2.33 -1.48
N GLU A 63 -18.37 -3.28 -1.90
CA GLU A 63 -17.90 -4.38 -1.05
C GLU A 63 -17.18 -3.87 0.21
N ILE A 64 -16.35 -2.84 0.06
CA ILE A 64 -15.60 -2.21 1.15
C ILE A 64 -16.50 -1.39 2.09
N GLY A 65 -17.59 -0.85 1.57
CA GLY A 65 -18.62 -0.18 2.36
C GLY A 65 -19.33 -1.11 3.35
N TYR A 66 -19.25 -2.44 3.16
CA TYR A 66 -19.85 -3.43 4.04
C TYR A 66 -18.92 -3.93 5.16
N LEU A 67 -17.67 -3.48 5.22
CA LEU A 67 -16.73 -3.87 6.27
C LEU A 67 -17.10 -3.17 7.58
N ASN A 68 -17.26 -3.93 8.67
CA ASN A 68 -17.69 -3.37 9.96
C ASN A 68 -16.66 -3.48 11.07
N ASN A 69 -15.67 -4.36 10.92
CA ASN A 69 -14.70 -4.64 11.98
C ASN A 69 -13.37 -5.14 11.42
N PHE A 70 -12.36 -5.24 12.30
CA PHE A 70 -11.01 -5.66 11.91
C PHE A 70 -10.96 -7.07 11.28
N SER A 71 -11.81 -8.01 11.73
CA SER A 71 -11.86 -9.34 11.11
C SER A 71 -12.43 -9.31 9.69
N ASP A 72 -13.41 -8.45 9.41
CA ASP A 72 -13.94 -8.25 8.06
C ASP A 72 -12.84 -7.71 7.14
N VAL A 73 -12.07 -6.72 7.63
CA VAL A 73 -10.91 -6.16 6.90
C VAL A 73 -9.91 -7.27 6.57
N VAL A 74 -9.51 -8.09 7.55
CA VAL A 74 -8.58 -9.20 7.34
C VAL A 74 -9.11 -10.20 6.32
N ALA A 75 -10.38 -10.58 6.42
CA ALA A 75 -10.99 -11.53 5.49
C ALA A 75 -11.03 -10.96 4.07
N PHE A 76 -11.49 -9.71 3.94
CA PHE A 76 -11.58 -9.02 2.67
C PHE A 76 -10.21 -8.88 1.99
N THR A 77 -9.20 -8.34 2.69
CA THR A 77 -7.83 -8.21 2.16
C THR A 77 -7.28 -9.56 1.70
N ASN A 78 -7.52 -10.64 2.45
CA ASN A 78 -7.06 -11.98 2.06
C ASN A 78 -7.74 -12.53 0.79
N THR A 79 -8.99 -12.18 0.53
CA THR A 79 -9.69 -12.57 -0.72
C THR A 79 -9.27 -11.73 -1.92
N GLN A 80 -8.76 -10.53 -1.66
CA GLN A 80 -8.45 -9.55 -2.68
C GLN A 80 -6.95 -9.50 -3.04
N LYS A 81 -6.06 -9.88 -2.12
CA LYS A 81 -4.61 -9.89 -2.36
C LYS A 81 -4.20 -10.83 -3.49
N ILE A 82 -3.10 -10.48 -4.15
CA ILE A 82 -2.43 -11.35 -5.13
C ILE A 82 -1.02 -11.64 -4.59
N ASP A 83 -0.71 -12.93 -4.47
CA ASP A 83 0.66 -13.38 -4.17
C ASP A 83 1.44 -13.49 -5.48
N PHE A 84 2.24 -12.48 -5.80
CA PHE A 84 3.22 -12.57 -6.89
C PHE A 84 4.35 -13.48 -6.42
N LYS A 85 4.49 -14.67 -7.03
CA LYS A 85 5.50 -15.66 -6.65
C LYS A 85 6.91 -15.35 -7.16
N ASN A 86 7.06 -14.40 -8.08
CA ASN A 86 8.34 -14.06 -8.68
C ASN A 86 8.79 -12.66 -8.23
N SER A 87 10.09 -12.53 -7.93
CA SER A 87 10.77 -11.28 -7.54
C SER A 87 10.59 -10.13 -8.54
N ASP A 88 10.22 -10.47 -9.78
CA ASP A 88 10.19 -9.54 -10.91
C ASP A 88 8.78 -8.96 -11.15
N GLY A 89 7.81 -9.28 -10.28
CA GLY A 89 6.46 -8.74 -10.34
C GLY A 89 5.62 -9.21 -11.54
N GLN A 90 6.14 -10.15 -12.34
CA GLN A 90 5.43 -10.74 -13.48
C GLN A 90 4.42 -11.79 -13.02
N ILE A 91 3.19 -11.68 -13.51
CA ILE A 91 2.13 -12.67 -13.29
C ILE A 91 2.37 -13.83 -14.25
N SER A 92 2.47 -15.05 -13.73
CA SER A 92 2.53 -16.22 -14.60
C SER A 92 1.21 -16.37 -15.37
N MET A 93 1.26 -16.84 -16.62
CA MET A 93 0.03 -17.00 -17.43
C MET A 93 -1.01 -17.93 -16.75
N GLY A 94 -0.55 -18.91 -15.96
CA GLY A 94 -1.42 -19.77 -15.15
C GLY A 94 -2.06 -19.06 -13.95
N GLU A 95 -1.41 -18.06 -13.36
CA GLU A 95 -2.01 -17.19 -12.33
C GLU A 95 -2.97 -16.17 -12.96
N LEU A 96 -2.63 -15.63 -14.14
CA LEU A 96 -3.54 -14.77 -14.90
C LEU A 96 -4.84 -15.50 -15.27
N GLN A 97 -4.75 -16.76 -15.72
CA GLN A 97 -5.92 -17.61 -16.01
C GLN A 97 -6.76 -17.93 -14.75
N LYS A 98 -6.13 -18.04 -13.58
CA LYS A 98 -6.85 -18.19 -12.29
C LYS A 98 -7.53 -16.90 -11.86
N LEU A 99 -6.87 -15.75 -12.03
CA LEU A 99 -7.45 -14.42 -11.80
C LEU A 99 -8.65 -14.16 -12.72
N LEU A 100 -8.62 -14.73 -13.91
CA LEU A 100 -9.71 -14.75 -14.89
C LEU A 100 -10.82 -15.76 -14.57
N GLY A 101 -10.73 -16.53 -13.48
CA GLY A 101 -11.75 -17.50 -13.09
C GLY A 101 -11.96 -18.64 -14.09
N GLY A 102 -10.95 -18.95 -14.91
CA GLY A 102 -11.08 -19.94 -16.00
C GLY A 102 -11.89 -19.44 -17.20
N ALA A 103 -12.14 -18.13 -17.32
CA ALA A 103 -12.74 -17.55 -18.52
C ALA A 103 -11.84 -17.84 -19.73
N ASN A 104 -12.42 -18.51 -20.73
CA ASN A 104 -11.78 -18.67 -22.03
C ASN A 104 -11.49 -17.28 -22.59
N LEU A 105 -10.20 -16.94 -22.72
CA LEU A 105 -9.74 -15.74 -23.44
C LEU A 105 -10.33 -15.65 -24.87
N MET A 106 -10.82 -16.77 -25.41
CA MET A 106 -11.45 -16.87 -26.73
C MET A 106 -12.95 -16.50 -26.77
N THR A 107 -13.66 -16.36 -25.63
CA THR A 107 -15.10 -16.04 -25.62
C THR A 107 -15.42 -14.56 -25.37
N GLY A 108 -14.42 -13.72 -25.07
CA GLY A 108 -14.60 -12.27 -24.90
C GLY A 108 -15.22 -11.82 -23.56
N ASP A 109 -15.62 -12.75 -22.68
CA ASP A 109 -16.28 -12.43 -21.39
C ASP A 109 -15.32 -11.98 -20.27
N ALA A 110 -14.01 -12.04 -20.50
CA ALA A 110 -13.01 -11.59 -19.54
C ALA A 110 -12.78 -10.08 -19.68
N SER A 111 -13.40 -9.26 -18.82
CA SER A 111 -13.13 -7.82 -18.81
C SER A 111 -11.70 -7.55 -18.34
N LEU A 112 -10.85 -7.05 -19.23
CA LEU A 112 -9.50 -6.58 -18.92
C LEU A 112 -9.49 -5.55 -17.79
N ALA A 113 -10.57 -4.76 -17.67
CA ALA A 113 -10.75 -3.80 -16.58
C ALA A 113 -10.77 -4.48 -15.20
N LYS A 114 -11.47 -5.62 -15.08
CA LYS A 114 -11.50 -6.41 -13.83
C LYS A 114 -10.11 -6.93 -13.45
N ILE A 115 -9.33 -7.38 -14.44
CA ILE A 115 -7.96 -7.85 -14.22
C ILE A 115 -7.10 -6.70 -13.70
N LEU A 116 -7.15 -5.54 -14.36
CA LEU A 116 -6.33 -4.38 -13.99
C LEU A 116 -6.64 -3.89 -12.58
N VAL A 117 -7.93 -3.74 -12.25
CA VAL A 117 -8.35 -3.39 -10.88
C VAL A 117 -7.86 -4.42 -9.89
N LYS A 118 -8.01 -5.72 -10.19
CA LYS A 118 -7.56 -6.79 -9.29
C LYS A 118 -6.04 -6.82 -9.12
N ILE A 119 -5.26 -6.51 -10.15
CA ILE A 119 -3.80 -6.43 -10.08
C ILE A 119 -3.36 -5.26 -9.20
N GLN A 120 -3.86 -4.05 -9.47
CA GLN A 120 -3.45 -2.85 -8.72
C GLN A 120 -3.86 -2.98 -7.24
N ILE A 121 -5.13 -3.25 -6.97
CA ILE A 121 -5.64 -3.43 -5.61
C ILE A 121 -5.00 -4.63 -4.92
N GLY A 122 -4.79 -5.73 -5.65
CA GLY A 122 -4.18 -6.94 -5.11
C GLY A 122 -2.75 -6.75 -4.64
N ARG A 123 -1.98 -5.87 -5.29
CA ARG A 123 -0.63 -5.46 -4.87
C ARG A 123 -0.69 -4.64 -3.58
N THR A 124 -1.52 -3.59 -3.54
CA THR A 124 -1.71 -2.78 -2.34
C THR A 124 -2.13 -3.65 -1.15
N PHE A 125 -3.03 -4.59 -1.36
CA PHE A 125 -3.49 -5.50 -0.31
C PHE A 125 -2.46 -6.53 0.13
N LYS A 126 -1.46 -6.83 -0.70
CA LYS A 126 -0.31 -7.62 -0.27
C LYS A 126 0.53 -6.87 0.76
N GLU A 127 0.71 -5.57 0.56
CA GLU A 127 1.43 -4.71 1.51
C GLU A 127 0.63 -4.52 2.81
N VAL A 128 -0.69 -4.31 2.69
CA VAL A 128 -1.63 -4.21 3.81
C VAL A 128 -1.57 -5.45 4.72
N GLU A 129 -1.33 -6.65 4.19
CA GLU A 129 -1.21 -7.88 4.99
C GLU A 129 -0.17 -7.77 6.13
N SER A 130 0.97 -7.13 5.83
CA SER A 130 2.02 -6.90 6.83
C SER A 130 1.55 -5.96 7.95
N VAL A 131 0.78 -4.93 7.58
CA VAL A 131 0.22 -3.96 8.51
C VAL A 131 -0.89 -4.59 9.36
N LEU A 132 -1.76 -5.42 8.78
CA LEU A 132 -2.78 -6.15 9.53
C LEU A 132 -2.16 -7.07 10.58
N SER A 133 -0.99 -7.65 10.30
CA SER A 133 -0.25 -8.44 11.28
C SER A 133 0.26 -7.57 12.44
N PHE A 134 0.82 -6.40 12.11
CA PHE A 134 1.21 -5.38 13.09
C PHE A 134 0.04 -4.88 13.96
N ILE A 135 -1.12 -4.59 13.36
CA ILE A 135 -2.36 -4.20 14.07
C ILE A 135 -2.78 -5.29 15.07
N ARG A 136 -2.74 -6.55 14.61
CA ARG A 136 -3.10 -7.71 15.45
C ARG A 136 -2.14 -7.86 16.64
N GLU A 137 -0.86 -7.61 16.45
CA GLU A 137 0.12 -7.63 17.54
C GLU A 137 -0.18 -6.56 18.58
N ILE A 138 -0.45 -5.32 18.16
CA ILE A 138 -0.84 -4.23 19.07
C ILE A 138 -2.09 -4.61 19.86
N GLN A 139 -3.15 -5.06 19.17
CA GLN A 139 -4.40 -5.48 19.79
C GLN A 139 -4.20 -6.61 20.81
N ASN A 140 -3.34 -7.58 20.50
CA ASN A 140 -3.07 -8.70 21.40
C ASN A 140 -2.24 -8.27 22.62
N LYS A 141 -1.32 -7.31 22.47
CA LYS A 141 -0.48 -6.80 23.57
C LYS A 141 -1.25 -5.92 24.55
N ILE A 142 -2.13 -5.06 24.05
CA ILE A 142 -2.98 -4.20 24.89
C ILE A 142 -4.16 -5.00 25.48
N GLY A 143 -4.72 -5.93 24.71
CA GLY A 143 -5.87 -6.74 25.10
C GLY A 143 -7.17 -6.28 24.44
N LYS A 144 -7.94 -7.26 23.92
CA LYS A 144 -9.21 -7.00 23.20
C LYS A 144 -10.33 -6.49 24.09
N THR A 145 -10.30 -6.87 25.37
CA THR A 145 -11.34 -6.57 26.36
C THR A 145 -10.97 -5.39 27.26
N THR A 146 -9.75 -4.86 27.12
CA THR A 146 -9.25 -3.73 27.90
C THR A 146 -10.14 -2.52 27.68
N GLU A 147 -10.66 -1.95 28.77
CA GLU A 147 -11.50 -0.76 28.70
C GLU A 147 -10.68 0.41 28.16
N LEU A 148 -11.27 1.26 27.34
CA LEU A 148 -10.51 2.35 26.73
C LEU A 148 -9.92 3.32 27.76
N SER A 149 -10.60 3.51 28.90
CA SER A 149 -10.14 4.31 30.04
C SER A 149 -8.89 3.74 30.72
N GLU A 150 -8.63 2.45 30.57
CA GLU A 150 -7.47 1.76 31.14
C GLU A 150 -6.28 1.70 30.16
N VAL A 151 -6.51 2.01 28.88
CA VAL A 151 -5.45 2.02 27.87
C VAL A 151 -4.53 3.21 28.11
N ASN A 152 -3.26 2.94 28.45
CA ASN A 152 -2.22 3.96 28.45
C ASN A 152 -1.78 4.26 27.01
N GLU A 153 -1.79 5.53 26.63
CA GLU A 153 -1.39 5.97 25.29
C GLU A 153 0.11 5.76 25.04
N ASP A 154 0.93 5.90 26.08
CA ASP A 154 2.38 5.66 25.99
C ASP A 154 2.70 4.20 25.63
N ASP A 155 1.90 3.25 26.10
CA ASP A 155 2.05 1.83 25.75
C ASP A 155 1.71 1.58 24.28
N VAL A 156 0.67 2.25 23.77
CA VAL A 156 0.31 2.19 22.34
C VAL A 156 1.41 2.81 21.49
N LEU A 157 1.91 4.00 21.86
CA LEU A 157 3.02 4.67 21.17
C LEU A 157 4.29 3.82 21.18
N TYR A 158 4.61 3.18 22.30
CA TYR A 158 5.73 2.27 22.41
C TYR A 158 5.60 1.08 21.44
N LEU A 159 4.42 0.43 21.39
CA LEU A 159 4.18 -0.69 20.48
C LEU A 159 4.23 -0.26 19.01
N LEU A 160 3.68 0.91 18.70
CA LEU A 160 3.71 1.50 17.36
C LEU A 160 5.17 1.74 16.90
N ASN A 161 5.97 2.42 17.72
CA ASN A 161 7.39 2.67 17.45
C ASN A 161 8.19 1.37 17.33
N LYS A 162 7.88 0.38 18.18
CA LYS A 162 8.54 -0.93 18.13
C LYS A 162 8.26 -1.66 16.82
N GLY A 163 7.04 -1.61 16.29
CA GLY A 163 6.67 -2.34 15.06
C GLY A 163 7.12 -1.70 13.75
N ILE A 164 7.58 -0.43 13.79
CA ILE A 164 8.23 0.22 12.63
C ILE A 164 9.76 0.19 12.71
N LYS A 165 10.33 -0.18 13.85
CA LYS A 165 11.77 -0.07 14.13
C LYS A 165 12.67 -0.71 13.07
N GLU A 166 12.38 -1.96 12.69
CA GLU A 166 13.20 -2.68 11.72
C GLU A 166 13.17 -2.01 10.34
N ASP A 167 12.00 -1.51 9.92
CA ASP A 167 11.85 -0.82 8.64
C ASP A 167 12.53 0.56 8.66
N THR A 168 12.48 1.27 9.80
CA THR A 168 13.20 2.55 9.96
C THR A 168 14.71 2.35 9.93
N GLU A 169 15.26 1.35 10.63
CA GLU A 169 16.70 1.03 10.59
C GLU A 169 17.14 0.60 9.19
N LYS A 170 16.26 -0.08 8.44
CA LYS A 170 16.51 -0.45 7.06
C LYS A 170 16.52 0.77 6.14
N LEU A 171 15.55 1.69 6.29
CA LEU A 171 15.49 2.94 5.53
C LEU A 171 16.74 3.79 5.78
N GLU A 172 17.11 3.98 7.04
CA GLU A 172 18.30 4.73 7.44
C GLU A 172 19.56 4.19 6.74
N LYS A 173 19.81 2.88 6.84
CA LYS A 173 20.95 2.24 6.16
C LYS A 173 20.92 2.38 4.64
N GLN A 174 19.73 2.32 4.03
CA GLN A 174 19.58 2.47 2.58
C GLN A 174 19.90 3.88 2.13
N VAL A 175 19.48 4.89 2.90
CA VAL A 175 19.73 6.30 2.62
C VAL A 175 21.20 6.66 2.88
N GLU A 176 21.79 6.19 3.99
CA GLU A 176 23.22 6.41 4.30
C GLU A 176 24.16 5.80 3.26
N ALA A 177 23.76 4.70 2.62
CA ALA A 177 24.56 4.02 1.63
C ALA A 177 24.67 4.77 0.28
N SER A 178 23.84 5.81 0.06
CA SER A 178 23.77 6.56 -1.19
C SER A 178 23.95 8.06 -0.92
N GLU A 179 25.03 8.65 -1.43
CA GLU A 179 25.32 10.09 -1.25
C GLU A 179 24.18 10.98 -1.77
N ASP A 180 23.56 10.59 -2.88
CA ASP A 180 22.42 11.32 -3.44
C ASP A 180 21.17 11.16 -2.57
N ALA A 181 20.84 9.95 -2.11
CA ALA A 181 19.70 9.78 -1.20
C ALA A 181 19.90 10.57 0.10
N GLN A 182 21.10 10.56 0.66
CA GLN A 182 21.44 11.32 1.85
C GLN A 182 21.29 12.83 1.65
N ARG A 183 21.71 13.35 0.48
CA ARG A 183 21.58 14.77 0.14
C ARG A 183 20.12 15.19 -0.05
N GLU A 184 19.31 14.32 -0.64
CA GLU A 184 18.01 14.70 -1.18
C GLU A 184 16.84 14.38 -0.24
N ILE A 185 16.95 13.32 0.55
CA ILE A 185 15.89 12.84 1.47
C ILE A 185 16.40 12.52 2.88
N GLY A 186 17.67 12.80 3.18
CA GLY A 186 18.29 12.43 4.46
C GLY A 186 17.64 13.07 5.69
N GLU A 187 17.24 14.35 5.58
CA GLU A 187 16.58 15.07 6.69
C GLU A 187 15.21 14.46 7.01
N GLU A 188 14.39 14.20 6.00
CA GLU A 188 13.08 13.57 6.13
C GLU A 188 13.21 12.12 6.63
N ALA A 189 14.18 11.36 6.10
CA ALA A 189 14.45 10.00 6.56
C ALA A 189 14.82 10.00 8.05
N ALA A 190 15.62 10.95 8.52
CA ALA A 190 15.95 11.09 9.93
C ALA A 190 14.70 11.39 10.81
N ILE A 191 13.75 12.20 10.33
CA ILE A 191 12.47 12.44 11.03
C ILE A 191 11.68 11.13 11.16
N ILE A 192 11.61 10.34 10.09
CA ILE A 192 10.94 9.04 10.06
C ILE A 192 11.61 8.04 11.03
N CYS A 193 12.94 8.03 11.09
CA CYS A 193 13.69 7.08 11.93
C CYS A 193 13.76 7.48 13.41
N SER A 194 13.57 8.75 13.74
CA SER A 194 13.61 9.24 15.13
C SER A 194 12.45 8.74 15.99
N ALA A 195 12.72 7.98 17.05
CA ALA A 195 11.69 7.51 17.99
C ALA A 195 10.93 8.63 18.73
N ASN A 196 11.51 9.83 18.81
CA ASN A 196 10.94 10.98 19.51
C ASN A 196 10.10 11.89 18.60
N SER A 197 10.15 11.69 17.28
CA SER A 197 9.35 12.48 16.34
C SER A 197 7.88 12.14 16.48
N LYS A 198 7.01 13.15 16.39
CA LYS A 198 5.56 12.93 16.39
C LYS A 198 5.16 12.13 15.15
N TRP A 199 4.12 11.32 15.28
CA TRP A 199 3.59 10.55 14.16
C TRP A 199 3.07 11.44 13.02
N SER A 200 2.60 12.66 13.33
CA SER A 200 2.31 13.70 12.32
C SER A 200 3.52 14.04 11.46
N ASP A 201 4.66 14.25 12.12
CA ASP A 201 5.88 14.73 11.48
C ASP A 201 6.50 13.61 10.63
N LYS A 202 6.42 12.37 11.10
CA LYS A 202 6.78 11.16 10.33
C LYS A 202 5.97 11.05 9.04
N ASN A 203 4.66 11.30 9.08
CA ASN A 203 3.84 11.26 7.88
C ASN A 203 4.17 12.39 6.90
N ASN A 204 4.38 13.61 7.39
CA ASN A 204 4.77 14.74 6.55
C ASN A 204 6.11 14.48 5.86
N ALA A 205 7.10 13.98 6.62
CA ALA A 205 8.39 13.58 6.06
C ALA A 205 8.22 12.49 4.99
N LYS A 206 7.41 11.45 5.27
CA LYS A 206 7.07 10.41 4.28
C LYS A 206 6.47 10.98 3.00
N GLU A 207 5.54 11.93 3.11
CA GLU A 207 4.93 12.58 1.95
C GLU A 207 5.95 13.37 1.12
N VAL A 208 6.88 14.09 1.77
CA VAL A 208 7.96 14.80 1.07
C VAL A 208 8.87 13.82 0.32
N ILE A 209 9.27 12.71 0.96
CA ILE A 209 10.07 11.66 0.30
C ILE A 209 9.28 11.06 -0.87
N ASN A 210 7.98 10.76 -0.73
CA ASN A 210 7.17 10.23 -1.83
C ASN A 210 7.10 11.20 -3.00
N ILE A 211 6.88 12.50 -2.77
CA ILE A 211 6.88 13.52 -3.82
C ILE A 211 8.24 13.56 -4.55
N TYR A 212 9.34 13.43 -3.79
CA TYR A 212 10.67 13.36 -4.37
C TYR A 212 10.86 12.12 -5.23
N LEU A 213 10.49 10.94 -4.69
CA LEU A 213 10.58 9.68 -5.41
C LEU A 213 9.72 9.73 -6.67
N ASP A 214 8.46 10.16 -6.61
CA ASP A 214 7.58 10.25 -7.79
C ASP A 214 8.21 11.12 -8.89
N LYS A 215 8.70 12.31 -8.54
CA LYS A 215 9.34 13.23 -9.51
C LYS A 215 10.56 12.63 -10.19
N ASN A 216 11.40 11.90 -9.46
CA ASN A 216 12.66 11.37 -9.98
C ASN A 216 12.50 9.98 -10.59
N TYR A 217 11.59 9.16 -10.08
CA TYR A 217 11.25 7.85 -10.61
C TYR A 217 10.55 7.97 -11.96
N HIS A 218 9.64 8.95 -12.12
CA HIS A 218 9.06 9.25 -13.44
C HIS A 218 10.09 9.74 -14.43
N LYS A 219 11.08 10.55 -14.00
CA LYS A 219 12.18 10.99 -14.86
C LYS A 219 13.09 9.83 -15.29
N LEU A 220 13.37 8.89 -14.38
CA LEU A 220 14.14 7.68 -14.66
C LEU A 220 13.40 6.73 -15.63
N LEU A 221 12.06 6.65 -15.56
CA LEU A 221 11.25 5.82 -16.46
C LEU A 221 10.88 6.52 -17.78
N SER A 222 10.83 7.86 -17.82
CA SER A 222 10.46 8.63 -19.02
C SER A 222 11.61 8.85 -19.99
N ASP A 223 12.85 8.80 -19.52
CA ASP A 223 14.04 8.99 -20.34
C ASP A 223 14.50 7.63 -20.90
N ASP A 224 13.84 7.15 -21.97
CA ASP A 224 14.27 6.12 -22.92
C ASP A 224 15.06 4.90 -22.37
N MET A 225 14.65 4.34 -21.22
CA MET A 225 15.23 3.06 -20.78
C MET A 225 14.72 1.91 -21.65
N THR A 226 15.64 1.22 -22.32
CA THR A 226 15.29 0.02 -23.10
C THR A 226 15.00 -1.17 -22.17
N VAL A 227 14.16 -2.11 -22.62
CA VAL A 227 13.87 -3.36 -21.89
C VAL A 227 15.15 -4.12 -21.54
N GLU A 228 16.21 -3.99 -22.35
CA GLU A 228 17.53 -4.59 -22.11
C GLU A 228 18.32 -3.90 -20.99
N GLN A 229 18.14 -2.60 -20.73
CA GLN A 229 18.73 -1.90 -19.57
C GLN A 229 18.07 -2.31 -18.26
N LEU A 230 16.74 -2.52 -18.26
CA LEU A 230 16.00 -3.09 -17.14
C LEU A 230 16.41 -4.54 -16.83
N GLN A 231 16.73 -5.34 -17.86
CA GLN A 231 17.10 -6.74 -17.70
C GLN A 231 18.59 -6.97 -17.39
N SER A 232 19.48 -6.06 -17.82
CA SER A 232 20.93 -6.20 -17.62
C SER A 232 21.41 -5.76 -16.23
N GLY A 233 20.54 -5.17 -15.40
CA GLY A 233 20.87 -4.72 -14.04
C GLY A 233 21.96 -3.64 -13.98
N ASN A 234 22.32 -3.02 -15.11
CA ASN A 234 23.47 -2.14 -15.23
C ASN A 234 23.12 -0.65 -15.03
N THR A 235 22.27 -0.40 -14.05
CA THR A 235 21.96 0.93 -13.50
C THR A 235 22.17 0.79 -12.00
N LYS A 236 23.29 1.25 -11.43
CA LYS A 236 23.51 1.09 -9.98
C LYS A 236 22.46 1.83 -9.13
N GLU A 237 21.92 2.92 -9.66
CA GLU A 237 20.98 3.82 -8.96
C GLU A 237 19.53 3.31 -8.94
N PHE A 238 19.07 2.63 -9.99
CA PHE A 238 17.69 2.15 -10.09
C PHE A 238 17.33 1.07 -9.03
N PRO A 239 18.20 0.08 -8.72
CA PRO A 239 18.00 -0.86 -7.62
C PRO A 239 18.00 -0.21 -6.24
N GLU A 240 18.70 0.91 -6.04
CA GLU A 240 18.76 1.59 -4.74
C GLU A 240 17.48 2.38 -4.46
N TRP A 241 17.03 3.20 -5.41
CA TRP A 241 15.77 3.93 -5.29
C TRP A 241 14.56 3.00 -5.19
N LEU A 242 14.57 1.88 -5.93
CA LEU A 242 13.53 0.86 -5.83
C LEU A 242 13.48 0.24 -4.41
N LYS A 243 14.65 -0.04 -3.80
CA LYS A 243 14.73 -0.58 -2.44
C LYS A 243 14.24 0.42 -1.39
N ILE A 244 14.59 1.69 -1.53
CA ILE A 244 14.10 2.78 -0.67
C ILE A 244 12.57 2.88 -0.79
N ASN A 245 12.04 2.92 -2.02
CA ASN A 245 10.60 3.01 -2.26
C ASN A 245 9.84 1.82 -1.65
N GLN A 246 10.34 0.59 -1.81
CA GLN A 246 9.72 -0.61 -1.21
C GLN A 246 9.71 -0.56 0.31
N THR A 247 10.81 -0.15 0.95
CA THR A 247 10.86 0.02 2.41
C THR A 247 9.88 1.11 2.85
N LEU A 248 9.86 2.24 2.13
CA LEU A 248 9.01 3.37 2.44
C LEU A 248 7.51 3.08 2.25
N ALA A 249 7.12 2.28 1.26
CA ALA A 249 5.73 1.87 1.06
C ALA A 249 5.18 1.10 2.27
N GLY A 250 5.88 0.04 2.70
CA GLY A 250 5.48 -0.75 3.87
C GLY A 250 5.52 0.06 5.18
N LEU A 251 6.59 0.82 5.39
CA LEU A 251 6.73 1.71 6.54
C LEU A 251 5.65 2.80 6.55
N GLY A 252 5.37 3.37 5.40
CA GLY A 252 4.37 4.42 5.19
C GLY A 252 2.97 3.95 5.56
N MET A 253 2.58 2.75 5.15
CA MET A 253 1.29 2.19 5.54
C MET A 253 1.18 1.95 7.05
N LYS A 254 2.26 1.54 7.73
CA LYS A 254 2.29 1.43 9.20
C LYS A 254 2.19 2.80 9.88
N ILE A 255 2.90 3.80 9.37
CA ILE A 255 2.84 5.20 9.83
C ILE A 255 1.40 5.73 9.72
N ASP A 256 0.78 5.53 8.56
CA ASP A 256 -0.58 5.96 8.29
C ASP A 256 -1.55 5.33 9.28
N PHE A 257 -1.55 4.00 9.40
CA PHE A 257 -2.43 3.34 10.36
C PHE A 257 -2.21 3.84 11.80
N GLY A 258 -0.96 4.03 12.23
CA GLY A 258 -0.67 4.54 13.57
C GLY A 258 -1.30 5.90 13.82
N GLN A 259 -1.33 6.79 12.82
CA GLN A 259 -2.07 8.06 12.93
C GLN A 259 -3.58 7.86 13.07
N TYR A 260 -4.18 6.93 12.31
CA TYR A 260 -5.60 6.59 12.46
C TYR A 260 -5.92 6.09 13.86
N LEU A 261 -5.04 5.26 14.42
CA LEU A 261 -5.21 4.72 15.76
C LEU A 261 -5.08 5.81 16.83
N LEU A 262 -4.01 6.60 16.80
CA LEU A 262 -3.78 7.67 17.77
C LEU A 262 -4.91 8.72 17.74
N LYS A 263 -5.34 9.12 16.54
CA LYS A 263 -6.45 10.07 16.39
C LYS A 263 -7.77 9.52 16.94
N ALA A 264 -8.06 8.23 16.75
CA ALA A 264 -9.25 7.60 17.31
C ALA A 264 -9.17 7.52 18.84
N LEU A 265 -8.01 7.15 19.39
CA LEU A 265 -7.78 7.15 20.84
C LEU A 265 -7.99 8.52 21.48
N GLU A 266 -7.50 9.59 20.85
CA GLU A 266 -7.71 10.97 21.33
C GLU A 266 -9.19 11.40 21.29
N GLN A 267 -9.94 10.97 20.27
CA GLN A 267 -11.35 11.32 20.11
C GLN A 267 -12.24 10.60 21.11
N ASP A 268 -11.96 9.33 21.38
CA ASP A 268 -12.80 8.48 22.21
C ASP A 268 -12.51 8.58 23.71
N LYS A 269 -11.38 9.18 24.10
CA LYS A 269 -11.04 9.47 25.50
C LYS A 269 -11.55 10.84 26.00
N LYS A 270 -12.07 11.69 25.11
CA LYS A 270 -12.66 12.99 25.45
C LYS A 270 -14.16 12.87 25.71
#